data_AF-A0A1M6XXB9-F1
#
_entry.id   AF-A0A1M6XXB9-F1
#
_cell.length_a   1.000
_cell.length_b   1.000
_cell.length_c   1.000
_cell.angle_alpha   90.00
_cell.angle_beta   90.00
_cell.angle_gamma   90.00
#
_symmetry.space_group_name_H-M   'P 1'
#
loop_
_entity.id
_entity.type
_entity.pdbx_description
1 polymer ?
#
loop_
_entity_poly.entity_id
_entity_poly.type
_entity_poly.pdbx_seq_one_letter_code
_entity_poly.pdbx_strand_id
1 'polypeptide(L)'
;MCRFQKVLLALGAFSISAFAASMVPQNLDYSDHLQSFYNPDIGFYTPQTMHLKVSGNTPIAKPYGRFLHLRAELSEFSDKAWWLDKGDTVRGKSQDLTEDALQALGETLDNVRKNSGTTIIRFCYDPWYNGHSNTTPDQSVILRHLEQLAPVLSEHLDVITAWEIGIYGAYGEMHSDTMSTHEKVGEAIRFALEHTPPELKILTRTPRYAAYALGFAKNAENPALDADPNVHFNVESEVFQRIAKAKKDTLFRL
;
A
#
# COMPACT_ATOMS: atom_id res chain seq x y z
N MET A 1 -7.45 -81.45 -3.59
CA MET A 1 -8.76 -80.87 -3.22
C MET A 1 -8.52 -79.58 -2.45
N CYS A 2 -8.71 -78.40 -3.04
CA CYS A 2 -9.33 -77.25 -2.38
C CYS A 2 -9.58 -76.13 -3.41
N ARG A 3 -10.86 -75.78 -3.58
CA ARG A 3 -11.40 -74.66 -4.37
C ARG A 3 -11.17 -73.37 -3.57
N PHE A 4 -10.68 -72.28 -4.18
CA PHE A 4 -10.95 -70.92 -3.68
C PHE A 4 -11.08 -69.89 -4.82
N GLN A 5 -12.34 -69.50 -5.03
CA GLN A 5 -12.90 -68.21 -5.45
C GLN A 5 -12.22 -67.35 -6.53
N LYS A 6 -12.87 -67.35 -7.71
CA LYS A 6 -13.02 -66.18 -8.58
C LYS A 6 -13.89 -65.13 -7.86
N VAL A 7 -13.34 -64.03 -7.37
CA VAL A 7 -14.12 -62.88 -6.87
C VAL A 7 -13.47 -61.58 -7.32
N LEU A 8 -14.22 -60.86 -8.16
CA LEU A 8 -14.28 -59.41 -8.33
C LEU A 8 -13.00 -58.66 -8.76
N LEU A 9 -12.79 -58.62 -10.08
CA LEU A 9 -12.16 -57.48 -10.76
C LEU A 9 -13.20 -56.82 -11.68
N ALA A 10 -14.20 -56.16 -11.10
CA ALA A 10 -15.25 -55.48 -11.89
C ALA A 10 -15.81 -54.19 -11.27
N LEU A 11 -15.23 -53.68 -10.17
CA LEU A 11 -15.68 -52.42 -9.56
C LEU A 11 -14.80 -51.19 -9.84
N GLY A 12 -13.65 -51.35 -10.52
CA GLY A 12 -12.75 -50.22 -10.80
C GLY A 12 -13.11 -49.39 -12.04
N ALA A 13 -13.83 -49.97 -13.01
CA ALA A 13 -14.06 -49.34 -14.31
C ALA A 13 -15.35 -48.49 -14.38
N PHE A 14 -16.32 -48.72 -13.49
CA PHE A 14 -17.58 -47.95 -13.49
C PHE A 14 -17.49 -46.60 -12.76
N SER A 15 -16.55 -46.44 -11.83
CA SER A 15 -16.43 -45.22 -11.01
C SER A 15 -15.78 -44.03 -11.75
N ILE A 16 -14.97 -44.29 -12.78
CA ILE A 16 -14.35 -43.24 -13.61
C ILE A 16 -15.38 -42.65 -14.60
N SER A 17 -16.38 -43.45 -14.99
CA SER A 17 -17.36 -43.07 -16.02
C SER A 17 -18.40 -42.04 -15.54
N ALA A 18 -18.72 -42.01 -14.24
CA ALA A 18 -19.71 -41.09 -13.68
C ALA A 18 -19.15 -39.67 -13.46
N PHE A 19 -17.87 -39.52 -13.11
CA PHE A 19 -17.22 -38.22 -12.97
C PHE A 19 -16.99 -37.52 -14.31
N ALA A 20 -16.71 -38.27 -15.38
CA ALA A 20 -16.57 -37.71 -16.71
C ALA A 20 -17.92 -37.26 -17.30
N ALA A 21 -19.02 -37.95 -16.96
CA ALA A 21 -20.36 -37.64 -17.47
C ALA A 21 -20.99 -36.36 -16.88
N SER A 22 -20.48 -35.86 -15.74
CA SER A 22 -20.91 -34.59 -15.14
C SER A 22 -20.07 -33.39 -15.58
N MET A 23 -19.07 -33.58 -16.44
CA MET A 23 -18.22 -32.49 -16.91
C MET A 23 -18.91 -31.73 -18.04
N VAL A 24 -19.20 -30.45 -17.79
CA VAL A 24 -19.70 -29.54 -18.82
C VAL A 24 -18.50 -29.07 -19.64
N PRO A 25 -18.47 -29.28 -20.97
CA PRO A 25 -17.44 -28.72 -21.81
C PRO A 25 -17.51 -27.19 -21.71
N GLN A 26 -16.44 -26.58 -21.19
CA GLN A 26 -16.32 -25.13 -21.20
C GLN A 26 -16.03 -24.67 -22.62
N ASN A 27 -16.80 -23.69 -23.10
CA ASN A 27 -16.57 -23.06 -24.38
C ASN A 27 -15.40 -22.07 -24.23
N LEU A 28 -14.18 -22.60 -24.22
CA LEU A 28 -12.95 -21.84 -24.05
C LEU A 28 -12.53 -21.26 -25.40
N ASP A 29 -12.36 -19.95 -25.45
CA ASP A 29 -11.78 -19.27 -26.59
C ASP A 29 -10.24 -19.25 -26.45
N TYR A 30 -9.56 -19.89 -27.39
CA TYR A 30 -8.10 -19.97 -27.47
C TYR A 30 -7.53 -19.01 -28.53
N SER A 31 -8.32 -18.03 -28.99
CA SER A 31 -7.86 -17.03 -29.93
C SER A 31 -6.78 -16.15 -29.31
N ASP A 32 -5.58 -16.14 -29.92
CA ASP A 32 -4.49 -15.28 -29.48
C ASP A 32 -4.85 -13.81 -29.75
N HIS A 33 -4.91 -13.00 -28.69
CA HIS A 33 -5.07 -11.56 -28.80
C HIS A 33 -3.69 -10.87 -28.74
N LEU A 34 -3.13 -10.54 -29.91
CA LEU A 34 -1.86 -9.82 -30.04
C LEU A 34 -1.99 -8.30 -29.85
N GLN A 35 -3.13 -7.83 -29.37
CA GLN A 35 -3.35 -6.40 -29.14
C GLN A 35 -2.58 -5.93 -27.90
N SER A 36 -1.92 -4.79 -28.03
CA SER A 36 -1.38 -4.08 -26.88
C SER A 36 -2.54 -3.57 -26.02
N PHE A 37 -2.65 -4.06 -24.79
CA PHE A 37 -3.64 -3.57 -23.84
C PHE A 37 -3.03 -2.45 -22.99
N TYR A 38 -3.84 -1.44 -22.70
CA TYR A 38 -3.44 -0.34 -21.83
C TYR A 38 -3.42 -0.83 -20.39
N ASN A 39 -2.21 -0.96 -19.83
CA ASN A 39 -1.99 -1.39 -18.46
C ASN A 39 -0.94 -0.50 -17.78
N PRO A 40 -1.32 0.74 -17.40
CA PRO A 40 -0.40 1.68 -16.81
C PRO A 40 0.11 1.21 -15.43
N ASP A 41 -0.56 0.24 -14.80
CA ASP A 41 -0.21 -0.28 -13.47
C ASP A 41 0.88 -1.36 -13.48
N ILE A 42 1.38 -1.76 -14.66
CA ILE A 42 2.44 -2.78 -14.79
C ILE A 42 3.62 -2.21 -15.59
N GLY A 43 4.81 -2.35 -15.01
CA GLY A 43 6.06 -2.03 -15.68
C GLY A 43 7.03 -1.29 -14.76
N PHE A 44 8.05 -0.70 -15.36
CA PHE A 44 8.98 0.16 -14.66
C PHE A 44 8.33 1.53 -14.44
N TYR A 45 8.29 1.98 -13.19
CA TYR A 45 7.90 3.34 -12.85
C TYR A 45 9.12 4.27 -12.80
N THR A 46 8.90 5.55 -13.05
CA THR A 46 9.92 6.60 -12.85
C THR A 46 9.57 7.42 -11.62
N PRO A 47 10.49 7.60 -10.66
CA PRO A 47 10.25 8.49 -9.54
C PRO A 47 10.27 9.94 -9.99
N GLN A 48 9.28 10.71 -9.55
CA GLN A 48 9.27 12.16 -9.69
C GLN A 48 8.86 12.78 -8.36
N THR A 49 9.66 13.73 -7.89
CA THR A 49 9.45 14.38 -6.60
C THR A 49 8.66 15.67 -6.78
N MET A 50 7.69 15.87 -5.90
CA MET A 50 6.98 17.12 -5.67
C MET A 50 7.28 17.58 -4.25
N HIS A 51 7.66 18.84 -4.08
CA HIS A 51 7.92 19.43 -2.78
C HIS A 51 6.69 20.24 -2.39
N LEU A 52 5.86 19.71 -1.49
CA LEU A 52 4.71 20.43 -0.99
C LEU A 52 5.18 21.43 0.06
N LYS A 53 4.88 22.70 -0.21
CA LYS A 53 5.25 23.86 0.59
C LYS A 53 4.05 24.44 1.30
N VAL A 54 4.27 25.32 2.26
CA VAL A 54 3.17 26.07 2.90
C VAL A 54 2.43 26.94 1.88
N SER A 55 3.13 27.52 0.92
CA SER A 55 2.54 28.34 -0.14
C SER A 55 3.39 28.38 -1.42
N GLY A 56 2.76 28.77 -2.52
CA GLY A 56 3.43 28.91 -3.81
C GLY A 56 3.76 27.56 -4.44
N ASN A 57 2.94 26.55 -4.17
CA ASN A 57 3.08 25.24 -4.79
C ASN A 57 2.85 25.32 -6.30
N THR A 58 3.48 24.42 -7.04
CA THR A 58 3.25 24.27 -8.48
C THR A 58 3.02 22.78 -8.75
N PRO A 59 1.91 22.41 -9.42
CA PRO A 59 1.65 21.02 -9.74
C PRO A 59 2.67 20.49 -10.75
N ILE A 60 2.89 19.18 -10.75
CA ILE A 60 3.66 18.53 -11.82
C ILE A 60 2.82 18.60 -13.11
N ALA A 61 3.20 19.51 -14.01
CA ALA A 61 2.49 19.71 -15.27
C ALA A 61 2.70 18.55 -16.26
N LYS A 62 3.84 17.86 -16.18
CA LYS A 62 4.23 16.78 -17.10
C LYS A 62 4.80 15.59 -16.31
N PRO A 63 3.94 14.64 -15.91
CA PRO A 63 4.36 13.39 -15.28
C PRO A 63 5.35 12.60 -16.14
N TYR A 64 6.35 12.00 -15.52
CA TYR A 64 7.32 11.15 -16.20
C TYR A 64 6.74 9.78 -16.53
N GLY A 65 6.49 9.56 -17.82
CA GLY A 65 5.95 8.30 -18.32
C GLY A 65 4.48 8.11 -17.96
N ARG A 66 4.01 6.87 -18.14
CA ARG A 66 2.62 6.48 -17.86
C ARG A 66 2.44 5.81 -16.49
N PHE A 67 3.51 5.34 -15.88
CA PHE A 67 3.48 4.83 -14.52
C PHE A 67 4.45 5.65 -13.66
N LEU A 68 3.89 6.51 -12.82
CA LEU A 68 4.65 7.43 -11.99
C LEU A 68 4.83 6.87 -10.58
N HIS A 69 6.02 7.05 -10.01
CA HIS A 69 6.19 6.97 -8.56
C HIS A 69 6.26 8.38 -8.01
N LEU A 70 5.11 8.91 -7.59
CA LEU A 70 4.97 10.26 -7.07
C LEU A 70 5.51 10.31 -5.65
N ARG A 71 6.60 11.04 -5.47
CA ARG A 71 7.24 11.30 -4.18
C ARG A 71 6.86 12.69 -3.71
N ALA A 72 5.82 12.77 -2.88
CA ALA A 72 5.35 14.04 -2.32
C ALA A 72 6.05 14.30 -0.98
N GLU A 73 6.85 15.35 -0.91
CA GLU A 73 7.57 15.72 0.31
C GLU A 73 6.76 16.72 1.13
N LEU A 74 6.75 16.54 2.45
CA LEU A 74 5.99 17.34 3.44
C LEU A 74 6.90 18.02 4.47
N SER A 75 8.19 18.22 4.18
CA SER A 75 9.16 18.68 5.19
C SER A 75 8.79 20.02 5.84
N GLU A 76 8.21 20.96 5.10
CA GLU A 76 7.77 22.26 5.66
C GLU A 76 6.66 22.12 6.72
N PHE A 77 5.99 20.96 6.77
CA PHE A 77 4.91 20.62 7.71
C PHE A 77 5.37 19.78 8.91
N SER A 78 6.69 19.66 9.12
CA SER A 78 7.27 18.99 10.29
C SER A 78 8.28 19.88 11.00
N ASP A 79 8.11 20.07 12.31
CA ASP A 79 9.07 20.79 13.15
C ASP A 79 10.39 20.05 13.37
N LYS A 80 10.45 18.76 13.00
CA LYS A 80 11.68 17.94 13.08
C LYS A 80 12.48 17.96 11.77
N ALA A 81 11.86 18.34 10.66
CA ALA A 81 12.54 18.45 9.38
C ALA A 81 13.39 19.73 9.30
N TRP A 82 14.56 19.62 8.69
CA TRP A 82 15.47 20.74 8.48
C TRP A 82 16.26 20.55 7.18
N TRP A 83 16.57 21.64 6.49
CA TRP A 83 17.38 21.63 5.27
C TRP A 83 18.22 22.90 5.19
N LEU A 84 19.15 22.93 4.23
CA LEU A 84 19.93 24.12 3.92
C LEU A 84 19.28 24.89 2.77
N ASP A 85 19.00 26.17 2.98
CA ASP A 85 18.61 27.10 1.91
C ASP A 85 19.60 28.25 1.88
N LYS A 86 20.31 28.40 0.75
CA LYS A 86 21.34 29.45 0.54
C LYS A 86 22.39 29.57 1.65
N GLY A 87 22.68 28.47 2.33
CA GLY A 87 23.67 28.39 3.42
C GLY A 87 23.07 28.53 4.82
N ASP A 88 21.80 28.90 4.94
CA ASP A 88 21.10 28.98 6.22
C ASP A 88 20.35 27.67 6.51
N THR A 89 20.34 27.27 7.79
CA THR A 89 19.52 26.14 8.24
C THR A 89 18.08 26.59 8.39
N VAL A 90 17.21 26.05 7.57
CA VAL A 90 15.75 26.23 7.65
C VAL A 90 15.14 25.02 8.33
N ARG A 91 14.06 25.23 9.06
CA ARG A 91 13.26 24.18 9.70
C ARG A 91 11.82 24.29 9.26
N GLY A 92 11.18 23.14 9.10
CA GLY A 92 9.74 23.09 8.94
C GLY A 92 9.03 23.43 10.25
N LYS A 93 7.70 23.42 10.19
CA LYS A 93 6.83 23.63 11.35
C LYS A 93 5.73 22.59 11.32
N SER A 94 5.51 21.92 12.44
CA SER A 94 4.33 21.07 12.63
C SER A 94 3.07 21.93 12.56
N GLN A 95 2.35 21.81 11.45
CA GLN A 95 1.15 22.56 11.10
C GLN A 95 0.38 21.77 10.04
N ASP A 96 -0.90 22.10 9.88
CA ASP A 96 -1.76 21.41 8.92
C ASP A 96 -1.32 21.66 7.47
N LEU A 97 -1.59 20.68 6.59
CA LEU A 97 -1.40 20.85 5.16
C LEU A 97 -2.28 22.00 4.66
N THR A 98 -1.70 22.93 3.90
CA THR A 98 -2.44 24.08 3.40
C THR A 98 -3.31 23.71 2.21
N GLU A 99 -4.36 24.50 1.97
CA GLU A 99 -5.21 24.35 0.78
C GLU A 99 -4.38 24.44 -0.52
N ASP A 100 -3.40 25.35 -0.57
CA ASP A 100 -2.46 25.48 -1.70
C ASP A 100 -1.66 24.19 -1.96
N ALA A 101 -1.19 23.52 -0.90
CA ALA A 101 -0.47 22.24 -1.03
C ALA A 101 -1.41 21.12 -1.49
N LEU A 102 -2.60 21.01 -0.89
CA LEU A 102 -3.59 19.98 -1.24
C LEU A 102 -4.10 20.15 -2.67
N GLN A 103 -4.34 21.40 -3.10
CA GLN A 103 -4.73 21.73 -4.47
C GLN A 103 -3.64 21.35 -5.47
N ALA A 104 -2.37 21.68 -5.20
CA ALA A 104 -1.27 21.32 -6.08
C ALA A 104 -1.08 19.79 -6.21
N LEU A 105 -1.33 19.04 -5.13
CA LEU A 105 -1.37 17.58 -5.16
C LEU A 105 -2.52 17.08 -6.05
N GLY A 106 -3.74 17.58 -5.85
CA GLY A 106 -4.90 17.23 -6.69
C GLY A 106 -4.66 17.54 -8.17
N GLU A 107 -4.20 18.74 -8.48
CA GLU A 107 -3.88 19.15 -9.86
C GLU A 107 -2.76 18.31 -10.49
N THR A 108 -1.81 17.82 -9.68
CA THR A 108 -0.79 16.87 -10.14
C THR A 108 -1.42 15.54 -10.55
N LEU A 109 -2.38 15.02 -9.77
CA LEU A 109 -3.11 13.80 -10.09
C LEU A 109 -4.03 13.98 -11.29
N ASP A 110 -4.64 15.15 -11.46
CA ASP A 110 -5.35 15.53 -12.69
C ASP A 110 -4.43 15.49 -13.91
N ASN A 111 -3.17 15.93 -13.78
CA ASN A 111 -2.21 15.89 -14.87
C ASN A 111 -1.74 14.46 -15.18
N VAL A 112 -1.65 13.58 -14.17
CA VAL A 112 -1.46 12.13 -14.38
C VAL A 112 -2.62 11.57 -15.21
N ARG A 113 -3.86 11.91 -14.85
CA ARG A 113 -5.08 11.52 -15.59
C ARG A 113 -5.05 11.99 -17.04
N LYS A 114 -4.78 13.29 -17.26
CA LYS A 114 -4.68 13.90 -18.60
C LYS A 114 -3.59 13.25 -19.45
N ASN A 115 -2.51 12.76 -18.85
CA ASN A 115 -1.43 12.06 -19.53
C ASN A 115 -1.73 10.57 -19.81
N SER A 116 -2.93 10.08 -19.46
CA SER A 116 -3.25 8.64 -19.52
C SER A 116 -2.19 7.82 -18.78
N GLY A 117 -1.93 8.19 -17.53
CA GLY A 117 -1.05 7.46 -16.64
C GLY A 117 -1.72 7.11 -15.32
N THR A 118 -1.02 6.33 -14.52
CA THR A 118 -1.34 6.02 -13.13
C THR A 118 -0.13 6.27 -12.24
N THR A 119 -0.34 6.26 -10.92
CA THR A 119 0.69 6.61 -9.96
C THR A 119 0.65 5.74 -8.71
N ILE A 120 1.84 5.39 -8.22
CA ILE A 120 2.06 5.03 -6.82
C ILE A 120 2.45 6.31 -6.09
N ILE A 121 1.76 6.65 -5.00
CA ILE A 121 2.06 7.85 -4.22
C ILE A 121 2.77 7.46 -2.93
N ARG A 122 3.83 8.19 -2.58
CA ARG A 122 4.49 8.12 -1.28
C ARG A 122 4.65 9.53 -0.71
N PHE A 123 4.43 9.66 0.59
CA PHE A 123 4.71 10.89 1.34
C PHE A 123 5.93 10.69 2.24
N CYS A 124 6.68 11.75 2.52
CA CYS A 124 7.70 11.75 3.58
C CYS A 124 7.96 13.15 4.13
N TYR A 125 8.55 13.23 5.32
CA TYR A 125 9.04 14.51 5.90
C TYR A 125 10.54 14.72 5.69
N ASP A 126 11.22 13.78 5.04
CA ASP A 126 12.63 13.82 4.69
C ASP A 126 12.89 14.83 3.55
N PRO A 127 13.55 15.97 3.82
CA PRO A 127 13.77 17.00 2.81
C PRO A 127 14.55 16.46 1.62
N TRP A 128 14.04 16.74 0.43
CA TRP A 128 14.55 16.32 -0.86
C TRP A 128 14.60 14.80 -1.08
N TYR A 129 13.90 14.01 -0.25
CA TYR A 129 14.04 12.55 -0.24
C TYR A 129 15.53 12.14 -0.17
N ASN A 130 16.28 12.69 0.80
CA ASN A 130 17.74 12.58 0.86
C ASN A 130 18.26 11.72 2.02
N GLY A 131 17.40 10.92 2.65
CA GLY A 131 17.75 9.96 3.68
C GLY A 131 17.91 10.56 5.07
N HIS A 132 17.36 11.76 5.32
CA HIS A 132 17.44 12.37 6.64
C HIS A 132 16.66 11.55 7.66
N SER A 133 17.30 11.29 8.79
CA SER A 133 16.72 10.55 9.92
C SER A 133 15.97 11.49 10.86
N ASN A 134 14.96 10.97 11.57
CA ASN A 134 14.20 11.69 12.60
C ASN A 134 13.53 13.00 12.12
N THR A 135 13.04 13.03 10.89
CA THR A 135 12.30 14.18 10.33
C THR A 135 10.79 14.09 10.56
N THR A 136 10.30 12.96 11.07
CA THR A 136 8.87 12.71 11.25
C THR A 136 8.29 13.50 12.44
N PRO A 137 7.23 14.30 12.27
CA PRO A 137 6.63 15.07 13.35
C PRO A 137 5.93 14.15 14.36
N ASP A 138 5.32 14.73 15.38
CA ASP A 138 4.58 13.94 16.36
C ASP A 138 3.36 13.25 15.75
N GLN A 139 2.95 12.13 16.36
CA GLN A 139 1.92 11.23 15.83
C GLN A 139 0.61 11.97 15.52
N SER A 140 0.21 12.91 16.38
CA SER A 140 -1.02 13.70 16.16
C SER A 140 -0.97 14.57 14.90
N VAL A 141 0.22 15.06 14.51
CA VAL A 141 0.41 15.81 13.25
C VAL A 141 0.27 14.87 12.06
N ILE A 142 0.86 13.69 12.14
CA ILE A 142 0.76 12.67 11.10
C ILE A 142 -0.71 12.29 10.85
N LEU A 143 -1.46 11.97 11.90
CA LEU A 143 -2.87 11.58 11.76
C LEU A 143 -3.71 12.71 11.13
N ARG A 144 -3.48 13.97 11.50
CA ARG A 144 -4.12 15.12 10.83
C ARG A 144 -3.75 15.19 9.35
N HIS A 145 -2.49 15.01 8.99
CA HIS A 145 -2.10 14.99 7.57
C HIS A 145 -2.76 13.84 6.80
N LEU A 146 -2.88 12.65 7.40
CA LEU A 146 -3.59 11.54 6.77
C LEU A 146 -5.07 11.88 6.55
N GLU A 147 -5.72 12.52 7.53
CA GLU A 147 -7.11 13.01 7.43
C GLU A 147 -7.26 14.03 6.29
N GLN A 148 -6.33 14.97 6.15
CA GLN A 148 -6.35 16.00 5.11
C GLN A 148 -6.04 15.45 3.70
N LEU A 149 -5.18 14.43 3.61
CA LEU A 149 -4.83 13.77 2.35
C LEU A 149 -5.96 12.86 1.85
N ALA A 150 -6.68 12.22 2.77
CA ALA A 150 -7.74 11.26 2.45
C ALA A 150 -8.75 11.75 1.39
N PRO A 151 -9.37 12.95 1.48
CA PRO A 151 -10.31 13.41 0.45
C PRO A 151 -9.65 13.56 -0.92
N VAL A 152 -8.46 14.16 -0.99
CA VAL A 152 -7.73 14.35 -2.26
C VAL A 152 -7.42 13.00 -2.90
N LEU A 153 -6.93 12.02 -2.14
CA LEU A 153 -6.65 10.68 -2.67
C LEU A 153 -7.93 9.93 -3.10
N SER A 154 -9.02 10.11 -2.35
CA SER A 154 -10.31 9.47 -2.64
C SER A 154 -11.00 10.01 -3.89
N GLU A 155 -10.73 11.26 -4.27
CA GLU A 155 -11.22 11.85 -5.53
C GLU A 155 -10.45 11.37 -6.77
N HIS A 156 -9.30 10.71 -6.58
CA HIS A 156 -8.36 10.34 -7.66
C HIS A 156 -8.09 8.83 -7.77
N LEU A 157 -9.02 8.00 -7.31
CA LEU A 157 -8.88 6.53 -7.31
C LEU A 157 -8.63 5.94 -8.70
N ASP A 158 -9.11 6.60 -9.75
CA ASP A 158 -8.96 6.15 -11.14
C ASP A 158 -7.52 6.25 -11.66
N VAL A 159 -6.66 7.05 -11.02
CA VAL A 159 -5.25 7.21 -11.38
C VAL A 159 -4.28 6.76 -10.30
N ILE A 160 -4.75 6.46 -9.09
CA ILE A 160 -3.90 5.96 -8.01
C ILE A 160 -3.87 4.44 -8.05
N THR A 161 -2.73 3.88 -8.48
CA THR A 161 -2.48 2.44 -8.42
C THR A 161 -2.41 1.98 -6.97
N ALA A 162 -1.69 2.73 -6.12
CA ALA A 162 -1.63 2.51 -4.69
C ALA A 162 -1.05 3.71 -3.93
N TRP A 163 -1.42 3.84 -2.67
CA TRP A 163 -0.76 4.71 -1.70
C TRP A 163 0.22 3.90 -0.85
N GLU A 164 1.51 4.16 -1.01
CA GLU A 164 2.52 3.70 -0.07
C GLU A 164 2.48 4.57 1.19
N ILE A 165 1.93 4.04 2.28
CA ILE A 165 1.81 4.72 3.57
C ILE A 165 3.15 4.77 4.33
N GLY A 166 4.19 5.12 3.59
CA GLY A 166 5.54 5.34 4.07
C GLY A 166 5.74 6.72 4.66
N ILE A 167 4.77 7.36 5.29
CA ILE A 167 4.93 8.76 5.76
C ILE A 167 6.01 8.94 6.87
N TYR A 168 6.49 7.82 7.44
CA TYR A 168 7.49 7.78 8.51
C TYR A 168 8.91 7.59 7.97
N GLY A 169 9.85 8.32 8.57
CA GLY A 169 11.27 8.12 8.45
C GLY A 169 11.90 8.46 7.10
N ALA A 170 13.17 8.09 6.97
CA ALA A 170 14.01 8.43 5.81
C ALA A 170 13.36 7.90 4.52
N TYR A 171 13.33 8.73 3.47
CA TYR A 171 12.68 8.48 2.17
C TYR A 171 11.19 8.11 2.23
N GLY A 172 10.59 8.25 3.40
CA GLY A 172 9.31 7.66 3.69
C GLY A 172 9.28 6.13 3.63
N GLU A 173 10.26 5.46 4.22
CA GLU A 173 10.36 3.98 4.18
C GLU A 173 10.19 3.30 5.55
N MET A 174 9.73 4.05 6.55
CA MET A 174 9.45 3.55 7.91
C MET A 174 10.69 2.97 8.61
N HIS A 175 11.84 3.61 8.40
CA HIS A 175 13.11 3.30 9.06
C HIS A 175 13.91 4.57 9.38
N SER A 176 14.98 4.41 10.16
CA SER A 176 15.88 5.51 10.56
C SER A 176 15.16 6.69 11.22
N ASP A 177 14.11 6.41 11.99
CA ASP A 177 13.33 7.43 12.69
C ASP A 177 12.70 6.85 13.95
N THR A 178 12.84 7.57 15.07
CA THR A 178 12.26 7.20 16.37
C THR A 178 10.73 7.11 16.38
N MET A 179 10.05 7.71 15.41
CA MET A 179 8.60 7.60 15.21
C MET A 179 8.19 6.33 14.47
N SER A 180 9.13 5.61 13.83
CA SER A 180 8.87 4.37 13.10
C SER A 180 8.74 3.18 14.05
N THR A 181 7.78 3.22 14.97
CA THR A 181 7.43 2.08 15.85
C THR A 181 6.21 1.34 15.30
N HIS A 182 6.05 0.08 15.70
CA HIS A 182 4.91 -0.74 15.28
C HIS A 182 3.57 -0.12 15.66
N GLU A 183 3.49 0.40 16.88
CA GLU A 183 2.30 1.04 17.44
C GLU A 183 1.87 2.23 16.57
N LYS A 184 2.81 3.15 16.31
CA LYS A 184 2.56 4.41 15.60
C LYS A 184 2.27 4.21 14.12
N VAL A 185 3.11 3.41 13.44
CA VAL A 185 2.90 3.10 12.02
C VAL A 185 1.62 2.28 11.85
N GLY A 186 1.36 1.33 12.75
CA GLY A 186 0.13 0.53 12.73
C GLY A 186 -1.13 1.36 12.96
N GLU A 187 -1.08 2.36 13.84
CA GLU A 187 -2.15 3.34 14.02
C GLU A 187 -2.40 4.15 12.75
N ALA A 188 -1.35 4.69 12.12
CA ALA A 188 -1.49 5.41 10.85
C ALA A 188 -2.07 4.55 9.72
N ILE A 189 -1.67 3.28 9.63
CA ILE A 189 -2.24 2.33 8.65
C ILE A 189 -3.74 2.16 8.88
N ARG A 190 -4.17 1.89 10.12
CA ARG A 190 -5.60 1.75 10.44
C ARG A 190 -6.37 3.05 10.18
N PHE A 191 -5.80 4.18 10.60
CA PHE A 191 -6.41 5.49 10.40
C PHE A 191 -6.64 5.75 8.90
N ALA A 192 -5.64 5.52 8.05
CA ALA A 192 -5.80 5.68 6.61
C ALA A 192 -6.85 4.72 6.04
N LEU A 193 -6.88 3.46 6.47
CA LEU A 193 -7.89 2.47 6.04
C LEU A 193 -9.32 2.85 6.44
N GLU A 194 -9.49 3.56 7.56
CA GLU A 194 -10.78 4.02 8.08
C GLU A 194 -11.27 5.31 7.39
N HIS A 195 -10.35 6.17 6.96
CA HIS A 195 -10.66 7.48 6.37
C HIS A 195 -10.64 7.48 4.84
N THR A 196 -10.30 6.37 4.20
CA THR A 196 -10.27 6.23 2.74
C THR A 196 -11.16 5.08 2.25
N PRO A 197 -11.72 5.19 1.03
CA PRO A 197 -12.62 4.19 0.50
C PRO A 197 -11.87 2.87 0.21
N PRO A 198 -12.58 1.73 0.19
CA PRO A 198 -11.99 0.40 0.00
C PRO A 198 -11.18 0.23 -1.28
N GLU A 199 -11.49 1.01 -2.32
CA GLU A 199 -10.82 1.00 -3.62
C GLU A 199 -9.40 1.60 -3.56
N LEU A 200 -9.09 2.43 -2.54
CA LEU A 200 -7.74 2.96 -2.37
C LEU A 200 -6.83 1.89 -1.74
N LYS A 201 -5.95 1.33 -2.57
CA LYS A 201 -4.97 0.32 -2.11
C LYS A 201 -3.89 0.99 -1.28
N ILE A 202 -3.68 0.49 -0.06
CA ILE A 202 -2.63 0.97 0.85
C ILE A 202 -1.51 -0.06 0.93
N LEU A 203 -0.28 0.36 0.65
CA LEU A 203 0.91 -0.47 0.67
C LEU A 203 1.87 -0.06 1.79
N THR A 204 2.50 -1.06 2.41
CA THR A 204 3.60 -0.85 3.36
C THR A 204 4.90 -1.38 2.78
N ARG A 205 5.99 -0.61 2.85
CA ARG A 205 7.32 -1.07 2.44
C ARG A 205 7.87 -2.21 3.28
N THR A 206 7.60 -2.17 4.59
CA THR A 206 8.04 -3.20 5.53
C THR A 206 6.83 -4.05 5.93
N PRO A 207 6.75 -5.32 5.48
CA PRO A 207 5.59 -6.19 5.72
C PRO A 207 5.19 -6.35 7.19
N ARG A 208 6.15 -6.17 8.10
CA ARG A 208 5.95 -6.25 9.55
C ARG A 208 4.96 -5.21 10.08
N TYR A 209 4.96 -3.99 9.54
CA TYR A 209 4.00 -2.96 9.97
C TYR A 209 2.58 -3.30 9.54
N ALA A 210 2.39 -3.82 8.32
CA ALA A 210 1.10 -4.36 7.88
C ALA A 210 0.64 -5.52 8.77
N ALA A 211 1.53 -6.48 9.06
CA ALA A 211 1.22 -7.59 9.95
C ALA A 211 0.77 -7.11 11.34
N TYR A 212 1.47 -6.13 11.92
CA TYR A 212 1.10 -5.52 13.19
C TYR A 212 -0.24 -4.78 13.12
N ALA A 213 -0.44 -3.95 12.08
CA ALA A 213 -1.66 -3.15 11.90
C ALA A 213 -2.92 -4.02 11.82
N LEU A 214 -2.80 -5.16 11.13
CA LEU A 214 -3.86 -6.16 10.97
C LEU A 214 -4.05 -7.06 12.20
N GLY A 215 -3.13 -7.02 13.15
CA GLY A 215 -3.14 -7.87 14.35
C GLY A 215 -2.61 -9.28 14.12
N PHE A 216 -1.84 -9.52 13.05
CA PHE A 216 -1.13 -10.78 12.80
C PHE A 216 0.22 -10.88 13.54
N ALA A 217 0.67 -9.80 14.20
CA ALA A 217 1.84 -9.78 15.07
C ALA A 217 1.43 -9.44 16.52
N LYS A 218 2.25 -9.83 17.50
CA LYS A 218 2.03 -9.50 18.91
C LYS A 218 1.84 -8.00 19.09
N ASN A 219 0.70 -7.64 19.68
CA ASN A 219 0.36 -6.26 20.03
C ASN A 219 -0.48 -6.24 21.32
N ALA A 220 -0.86 -5.05 21.79
CA ALA A 220 -1.64 -4.91 23.02
C ALA A 220 -3.00 -5.64 22.96
N GLU A 221 -3.61 -5.72 21.78
CA GLU A 221 -4.91 -6.37 21.55
C GLU A 221 -4.81 -7.90 21.38
N ASN A 222 -3.65 -8.39 20.94
CA ASN A 222 -3.36 -9.80 20.68
C ASN A 222 -2.05 -10.22 21.35
N PRO A 223 -1.97 -10.22 22.70
CA PRO A 223 -0.73 -10.49 23.43
C PRO A 223 -0.29 -11.96 23.33
N ALA A 224 -1.19 -12.85 22.89
CA ALA A 224 -0.99 -14.29 22.75
C ALA A 224 -0.30 -14.70 21.44
N LEU A 225 0.00 -13.75 20.55
CA LEU A 225 0.79 -14.03 19.35
C LEU A 225 2.28 -14.02 19.70
N ASP A 226 3.06 -14.85 19.01
CA ASP A 226 4.50 -14.94 19.25
C ASP A 226 5.15 -13.56 19.09
N ALA A 227 5.98 -13.21 20.08
CA ALA A 227 6.79 -11.99 20.07
C ALA A 227 7.96 -12.08 19.08
N ASP A 228 8.12 -13.22 18.40
CA ASP A 228 9.28 -13.49 17.56
C ASP A 228 9.32 -12.48 16.41
N PRO A 229 10.36 -11.63 16.35
CA PRO A 229 10.56 -10.75 15.21
C PRO A 229 10.70 -11.54 13.90
N ASN A 230 10.85 -12.86 13.90
CA ASN A 230 10.93 -13.67 12.68
C ASN A 230 9.63 -14.44 12.39
N VAL A 231 8.49 -14.10 12.99
CA VAL A 231 7.19 -14.59 12.47
C VAL A 231 7.04 -14.09 11.05
N HIS A 232 7.44 -14.93 10.10
CA HIS A 232 7.21 -14.75 8.69
C HIS A 232 5.71 -14.51 8.53
N PHE A 233 5.34 -13.47 7.79
CA PHE A 233 3.96 -13.25 7.38
C PHE A 233 3.53 -14.46 6.53
N ASN A 234 3.05 -15.50 7.22
CA ASN A 234 2.68 -16.78 6.64
C ASN A 234 1.17 -16.83 6.58
N VAL A 235 0.65 -16.57 5.38
CA VAL A 235 -0.79 -16.59 5.08
C VAL A 235 -1.40 -17.98 5.30
N GLU A 236 -0.59 -19.04 5.32
CA GLU A 236 -1.02 -20.41 5.59
C GLU A 236 -1.03 -20.75 7.10
N SER A 237 -0.58 -19.86 7.98
CA SER A 237 -0.58 -20.12 9.42
C SER A 237 -1.99 -20.16 10.01
N GLU A 238 -2.23 -21.04 10.99
CA GLU A 238 -3.53 -21.14 11.69
C GLU A 238 -3.93 -19.80 12.34
N VAL A 239 -2.95 -19.06 12.84
CA VAL A 239 -3.11 -17.71 13.38
C VAL A 239 -3.67 -16.75 12.33
N PHE A 240 -3.05 -16.72 11.15
CA PHE A 240 -3.49 -15.86 10.05
C PHE A 240 -4.92 -16.24 9.62
N GLN A 241 -5.17 -17.53 9.36
CA GLN A 241 -6.48 -18.03 8.94
C GLN A 241 -7.58 -17.70 9.96
N ARG A 242 -7.30 -17.85 11.26
CA ARG A 242 -8.24 -17.49 12.34
C ARG A 242 -8.58 -16.00 12.35
N ILE A 243 -7.56 -15.14 12.26
CA ILE A 243 -7.73 -13.68 12.32
C ILE A 243 -8.39 -13.17 11.04
N ALA A 244 -7.98 -13.65 9.86
CA ALA A 244 -8.60 -13.32 8.58
C ALA A 244 -10.10 -13.68 8.57
N LYS A 245 -10.45 -14.88 9.07
CA LYS A 245 -11.85 -15.30 9.22
C LYS A 245 -12.64 -14.39 10.18
N ALA A 246 -12.04 -13.98 11.29
CA ALA A 246 -12.69 -13.12 12.28
C ALA A 246 -12.90 -11.69 11.76
N LYS A 247 -11.91 -11.14 11.05
CA LYS A 247 -11.93 -9.76 10.56
C LYS A 247 -12.66 -9.59 9.23
N LYS A 248 -12.90 -10.68 8.49
CA LYS A 248 -13.44 -10.66 7.10
C LYS A 248 -12.61 -9.80 6.13
N ASP A 249 -11.41 -9.42 6.54
CA ASP A 249 -10.58 -8.43 5.86
C ASP A 249 -9.13 -8.93 5.88
N THR A 250 -8.57 -9.08 4.71
CA THR A 250 -7.14 -9.19 4.49
C THR A 250 -6.73 -7.89 3.84
N LEU A 251 -5.65 -7.25 4.26
CA LEU A 251 -5.15 -5.94 3.77
C LEU A 251 -5.24 -5.73 2.24
N PHE A 252 -5.20 -6.83 1.49
CA PHE A 252 -5.62 -6.92 0.11
C PHE A 252 -7.15 -6.99 0.06
N ARG A 253 -7.82 -5.83 0.19
CA ARG A 253 -9.26 -5.71 -0.08
C ARG A 253 -9.48 -6.26 -1.50
N LEU A 254 -10.10 -7.44 -1.60
CA LEU A 254 -10.45 -8.12 -2.86
C LEU A 254 -11.75 -7.53 -3.42
#